data_AF-A0AAN6IJM1-F1
#
_entry.id   AF-A0AAN6IJM1-F1
#
_cell.length_a   1.000
_cell.length_b   1.000
_cell.length_c   1.000
_cell.angle_alpha   90.00
_cell.angle_beta   90.00
_cell.angle_gamma   90.00
#
_symmetry.space_group_name_H-M   'P 1'
#
loop_
_entity.id
_entity.type
_entity.pdbx_description
1 polymer ?
#
loop_
_entity_poly.entity_id
_entity_poly.type
_entity_poly.pdbx_seq_one_letter_code
_entity_poly.pdbx_strand_id
1 'polypeptide(L)'
;STADAQTLDARLKADLKAAMKAKDKVRLPVIKGILSDILYAEKNPAGGASFSRGSDADVAAIFQRAIRRRNDSIESFVGGGREDLAETERAKLAILQDYLPTQLTVEQIEERANQVIQQLGVTGSKAMGAVMRDIGINPTEAPKAKIAEVVKRLLTSSAAARIGRHAQRTGSLGGLSADGQSVACFGFKNATNSQRAAGYRFKSTVTPAAKDTSIPLNSKTQYTTEASADGKTLVTAFPNGLRITSEANPGHFAAVGVYVDAGSRYEDGSTSGYAHLMDRLAFRNSERFTSAEAMAAIEKLGGSIMSSSSRECIMYQAAVFPQDVPTAVKLLADTTLRPKFLPEDVGELQATVPWELQDVESKADMFLPEKLHEAAF
;
A
#
# COMPACT_ATOMS: atom_id res chain seq x y z
N SER A 1 11.95 -45.95 -19.17
CA SER A 1 13.00 -44.93 -18.95
C SER A 1 12.29 -43.66 -18.49
N THR A 2 11.97 -43.59 -17.20
CA THR A 2 11.30 -42.43 -16.60
C THR A 2 12.40 -41.43 -16.25
N ALA A 3 12.52 -40.37 -17.06
CA ALA A 3 13.41 -39.26 -16.76
C ALA A 3 13.09 -38.77 -15.34
N ASP A 4 14.09 -38.87 -14.45
CA ASP A 4 13.99 -38.42 -13.06
C ASP A 4 13.41 -37.00 -13.03
N ALA A 5 12.31 -36.83 -12.29
CA ALA A 5 11.71 -35.51 -12.07
C ALA A 5 12.70 -34.65 -11.28
N GLN A 6 13.57 -33.94 -12.00
CA GLN A 6 14.52 -33.00 -11.41
C GLN A 6 13.74 -31.84 -10.80
N THR A 7 14.00 -31.56 -9.52
CA THR A 7 13.43 -30.41 -8.82
C THR A 7 13.83 -29.10 -9.52
N LEU A 8 13.02 -28.06 -9.37
CA LEU A 8 13.27 -26.74 -9.95
C LEU A 8 14.63 -26.18 -9.50
N ASP A 9 15.03 -26.39 -8.25
CA ASP A 9 16.35 -25.99 -7.74
C ASP A 9 17.50 -26.74 -8.44
N ALA A 10 17.34 -28.05 -8.70
CA ALA A 10 18.32 -28.84 -9.42
C ALA A 10 18.47 -28.36 -10.87
N ARG A 11 17.34 -28.13 -11.56
CA ARG A 11 17.32 -27.55 -12.92
C ARG A 11 17.99 -26.17 -12.95
N LEU A 12 17.70 -25.31 -11.97
CA LEU A 12 18.27 -23.97 -11.89
C LEU A 12 19.79 -23.97 -11.70
N LYS A 13 20.32 -24.90 -10.88
CA LYS A 13 21.77 -25.09 -10.70
C LYS A 13 22.45 -25.65 -11.94
N ALA A 14 21.80 -26.53 -12.69
CA ALA A 14 22.30 -27.03 -13.95
C ALA A 14 22.36 -25.90 -15.01
N ASP A 15 21.29 -25.13 -15.12
CA ASP A 15 21.22 -24.01 -16.07
C ASP A 15 22.16 -22.87 -15.71
N LEU A 16 22.45 -22.65 -14.42
CA LEU A 16 23.50 -21.72 -13.99
C LEU A 16 24.85 -22.11 -14.60
N LYS A 17 25.23 -23.40 -14.51
CA LYS A 17 26.49 -23.90 -15.08
C LYS A 17 26.50 -23.76 -16.61
N ALA A 18 25.39 -24.04 -17.26
CA ALA A 18 25.24 -23.88 -18.71
C ALA A 18 25.39 -22.40 -19.12
N ALA A 19 24.71 -21.48 -18.43
CA ALA A 19 24.79 -20.04 -18.68
C ALA A 19 26.21 -19.49 -18.43
N MET A 20 26.92 -19.99 -17.43
CA MET A 20 28.33 -19.65 -17.18
C MET A 20 29.23 -20.11 -18.32
N LYS A 21 29.03 -21.33 -18.84
CA LYS A 21 29.80 -21.86 -19.97
C LYS A 21 29.52 -21.11 -21.27
N ALA A 22 28.26 -20.76 -21.51
CA ALA A 22 27.82 -20.01 -22.69
C ALA A 22 28.13 -18.51 -22.62
N LYS A 23 28.54 -17.99 -21.45
CA LYS A 23 28.73 -16.55 -21.19
C LYS A 23 27.48 -15.72 -21.55
N ASP A 24 26.30 -16.29 -21.30
CA ASP A 24 25.03 -15.64 -21.60
C ASP A 24 24.82 -14.43 -20.67
N LYS A 25 24.90 -13.23 -21.25
CA LYS A 25 24.81 -11.96 -20.51
C LYS A 25 23.41 -11.65 -19.99
N VAL A 26 22.36 -12.31 -20.50
CA VAL A 26 20.97 -12.07 -20.12
C VAL A 26 20.49 -13.13 -19.13
N ARG A 27 20.76 -14.41 -19.41
CA ARG A 27 20.28 -15.54 -18.58
C ARG A 27 21.07 -15.67 -17.29
N LEU A 28 22.37 -15.41 -17.30
CA LEU A 28 23.23 -15.58 -16.12
C LEU A 28 22.83 -14.68 -14.93
N PRO A 29 22.61 -13.35 -15.09
CA PRO A 29 22.18 -12.50 -13.99
C PRO A 29 20.80 -12.88 -13.46
N VAL A 30 19.88 -13.30 -14.34
CA VAL A 30 18.51 -13.70 -13.97
C VAL A 30 18.53 -14.93 -13.07
N ILE A 31 19.25 -15.98 -13.49
CA ILE A 31 19.38 -17.23 -12.71
C ILE A 31 20.06 -16.96 -11.36
N LYS A 32 21.13 -16.16 -11.33
CA LYS A 32 21.82 -15.79 -10.08
C LYS A 32 20.89 -15.05 -9.12
N GLY A 33 20.07 -14.12 -9.62
CA GLY A 33 19.09 -13.39 -8.82
C GLY A 33 18.09 -14.33 -8.15
N ILE A 34 17.50 -15.26 -8.90
CA ILE A 34 16.55 -16.23 -8.34
C ILE A 34 17.20 -17.14 -7.30
N LEU A 35 18.42 -17.62 -7.53
CA LEU A 35 19.15 -18.42 -6.53
C LEU A 35 19.41 -17.64 -5.24
N SER A 36 19.73 -16.34 -5.35
CA SER A 36 19.86 -15.46 -4.19
C SER A 36 18.54 -15.27 -3.45
N ASP A 37 17.43 -15.11 -4.16
CA ASP A 37 16.10 -14.96 -3.57
C ASP A 37 15.65 -16.24 -2.85
N ILE A 38 15.90 -17.42 -3.45
CA ILE A 38 15.66 -18.73 -2.83
C ILE A 38 16.50 -18.87 -1.54
N LEU A 39 17.76 -18.43 -1.57
CA LEU A 39 18.63 -18.46 -0.39
C LEU A 39 18.19 -17.50 0.70
N TYR A 40 17.71 -16.33 0.33
CA TYR A 40 17.15 -15.39 1.28
C TYR A 40 15.87 -15.94 1.93
N ALA A 41 14.96 -16.53 1.15
CA ALA A 41 13.72 -17.11 1.63
C ALA A 41 13.94 -18.30 2.59
N GLU A 42 14.96 -19.12 2.34
CA GLU A 42 15.36 -20.22 3.24
C GLU A 42 15.91 -19.71 4.57
N LYS A 43 16.72 -18.64 4.56
CA LYS A 43 17.30 -18.05 5.77
C LYS A 43 16.29 -17.23 6.59
N ASN A 44 15.32 -16.61 5.91
CA ASN A 44 14.32 -15.73 6.49
C ASN A 44 12.91 -16.20 6.10
N PRO A 45 12.42 -17.31 6.68
CA PRO A 45 11.07 -17.78 6.44
C PRO A 45 10.05 -16.72 6.91
N ALA A 46 9.32 -16.14 5.96
CA ALA A 46 8.31 -15.14 6.25
C ALA A 46 7.17 -15.74 7.11
N GLY A 47 6.89 -15.13 8.27
CA GLY A 47 5.71 -15.46 9.09
C GLY A 47 5.71 -16.86 9.73
N GLY A 48 6.87 -17.51 9.90
CA GLY A 48 6.96 -18.83 10.52
C GLY A 48 6.58 -20.01 9.61
N ALA A 49 6.35 -19.78 8.32
CA ALA A 49 6.14 -20.84 7.34
C ALA A 49 7.47 -21.51 6.97
N SER A 50 7.52 -22.85 6.99
CA SER A 50 8.70 -23.61 6.55
C SER A 50 8.87 -23.45 5.04
N PHE A 51 9.97 -22.84 4.59
CA PHE A 51 10.37 -22.79 3.19
C PHE A 51 11.39 -23.90 2.92
N SER A 52 11.15 -24.73 1.92
CA SER A 52 12.08 -25.80 1.54
C SER A 52 12.53 -25.66 0.08
N ARG A 53 13.84 -25.64 -0.15
CA ARG A 53 14.41 -25.69 -1.50
C ARG A 53 14.10 -26.99 -2.26
N GLY A 54 13.76 -28.06 -1.53
CA GLY A 54 13.33 -29.32 -2.13
C GLY A 54 11.86 -29.30 -2.57
N SER A 55 11.11 -28.27 -2.20
CA SER A 55 9.70 -28.09 -2.58
C SER A 55 9.62 -27.24 -3.85
N ASP A 56 9.24 -27.86 -4.96
CA ASP A 56 9.01 -27.15 -6.22
C ASP A 56 7.91 -26.08 -6.10
N ALA A 57 6.94 -26.27 -5.20
CA ALA A 57 5.92 -25.28 -4.91
C ALA A 57 6.49 -24.00 -4.28
N ASP A 58 7.44 -24.15 -3.34
CA ASP A 58 8.07 -23.02 -2.65
C ASP A 58 9.00 -22.26 -3.61
N VAL A 59 9.76 -22.99 -4.41
CA VAL A 59 10.63 -22.41 -5.45
C VAL A 59 9.79 -21.70 -6.50
N ALA A 60 8.69 -22.30 -6.98
CA ALA A 60 7.78 -21.66 -7.94
C ALA A 60 7.17 -20.36 -7.42
N ALA A 61 6.90 -20.24 -6.11
CA ALA A 61 6.43 -19.00 -5.51
C ALA A 61 7.47 -17.86 -5.60
N ILE A 62 8.77 -18.17 -5.59
CA ILE A 62 9.85 -17.18 -5.85
C ILE A 62 9.80 -16.72 -7.30
N PHE A 63 9.68 -17.65 -8.25
CA PHE A 63 9.54 -17.33 -9.67
C PHE A 63 8.31 -16.46 -9.94
N GLN A 64 7.15 -16.80 -9.36
CA GLN A 64 5.92 -16.01 -9.50
C GLN A 64 6.10 -14.57 -8.98
N ARG A 65 6.77 -14.38 -7.84
CA ARG A 65 7.10 -13.03 -7.33
C ARG A 65 8.04 -12.27 -8.28
N ALA A 66 9.06 -12.94 -8.79
CA ALA A 66 10.02 -12.34 -9.71
C ALA A 66 9.42 -11.99 -11.09
N ILE A 67 8.43 -12.76 -11.55
CA ILE A 67 7.61 -12.46 -12.74
C ILE A 67 6.77 -11.21 -12.51
N ARG A 68 6.06 -11.13 -11.38
CA ARG A 68 5.24 -9.96 -11.04
C ARG A 68 6.05 -8.68 -11.04
N ARG A 69 7.19 -8.66 -10.31
CA ARG A 69 8.08 -7.49 -10.24
C ARG A 69 8.56 -7.01 -11.62
N ARG A 70 8.78 -7.95 -12.55
CA ARG A 70 9.17 -7.61 -13.94
C ARG A 70 8.00 -7.05 -14.73
N ASN A 71 6.79 -7.59 -14.61
CA ASN A 71 5.60 -7.02 -15.24
C ASN A 71 5.37 -5.58 -14.76
N ASP A 72 5.45 -5.33 -13.46
CA ASP A 72 5.33 -3.99 -12.89
C ASP A 72 6.39 -3.03 -13.46
N SER A 73 7.62 -3.53 -13.66
CA SER A 73 8.72 -2.75 -14.26
C SER A 73 8.49 -2.48 -15.76
N ILE A 74 8.00 -3.47 -16.52
CA ILE A 74 7.65 -3.33 -17.94
C ILE A 74 6.56 -2.26 -18.10
N GLU A 75 5.50 -2.34 -17.30
CA GLU A 75 4.41 -1.36 -17.33
C GLU A 75 4.91 0.05 -17.01
N SER A 76 5.76 0.19 -15.99
CA SER A 76 6.38 1.47 -15.64
C SER A 76 7.25 2.03 -16.76
N PHE A 77 8.08 1.20 -17.43
CA PHE A 77 8.91 1.66 -18.54
C PHE A 77 8.11 2.03 -19.79
N VAL A 78 7.08 1.25 -20.13
CA VAL A 78 6.16 1.57 -21.23
C VAL A 78 5.42 2.87 -20.95
N GLY A 79 4.89 3.05 -19.74
CA GLY A 79 4.24 4.29 -19.31
C GLY A 79 5.16 5.50 -19.33
N GLY A 80 6.47 5.31 -19.11
CA GLY A 80 7.50 6.34 -19.22
C GLY A 80 8.08 6.54 -20.63
N GLY A 81 7.57 5.87 -21.66
CA GLY A 81 8.07 5.97 -23.04
C GLY A 81 9.46 5.37 -23.27
N ARG A 82 9.91 4.46 -22.40
CA ARG A 82 11.23 3.81 -22.41
C ARG A 82 11.13 2.36 -22.90
N GLU A 83 10.76 2.20 -24.17
CA GLU A 83 10.56 0.87 -24.78
C GLU A 83 11.85 0.02 -24.79
N ASP A 84 13.01 0.66 -24.88
CA ASP A 84 14.34 0.03 -24.82
C ASP A 84 14.56 -0.77 -23.52
N LEU A 85 14.11 -0.21 -22.39
CA LEU A 85 14.20 -0.87 -21.09
C LEU A 85 13.12 -1.93 -20.93
N ALA A 86 11.92 -1.68 -21.46
CA ALA A 86 10.82 -2.64 -21.45
C ALA A 86 11.17 -3.92 -22.22
N GLU A 87 11.80 -3.81 -23.40
CA GLU A 87 12.28 -4.97 -24.16
C GLU A 87 13.31 -5.79 -23.38
N THR A 88 14.23 -5.12 -22.69
CA THR A 88 15.23 -5.79 -21.83
C THR A 88 14.57 -6.56 -20.69
N GLU A 89 13.52 -6.01 -20.06
CA GLU A 89 12.76 -6.72 -19.03
C GLU A 89 11.90 -7.84 -19.59
N ARG A 90 11.30 -7.69 -20.78
CA ARG A 90 10.57 -8.76 -21.47
C ARG A 90 11.46 -9.96 -21.80
N ALA A 91 12.70 -9.72 -22.23
CA ALA A 91 13.67 -10.80 -22.46
C ALA A 91 13.98 -11.58 -21.17
N LYS A 92 14.10 -10.89 -20.04
CA LYS A 92 14.30 -11.54 -18.73
C LYS A 92 13.04 -12.26 -18.25
N LEU A 93 11.86 -11.72 -18.53
CA LEU A 93 10.57 -12.31 -18.19
C LEU A 93 10.38 -13.66 -18.91
N ALA A 94 10.67 -13.72 -20.21
CA ALA A 94 10.59 -14.95 -20.99
C ALA A 94 11.45 -16.07 -20.38
N ILE A 95 12.68 -15.76 -19.97
CA ILE A 95 13.57 -16.70 -19.30
C ILE A 95 12.95 -17.27 -18.02
N LEU A 96 12.25 -16.45 -17.22
CA LEU A 96 11.59 -16.95 -16.02
C LEU A 96 10.38 -17.83 -16.32
N GLN A 97 9.64 -17.51 -17.37
CA GLN A 97 8.47 -18.29 -17.79
C GLN A 97 8.86 -19.69 -18.26
N ASP A 98 10.05 -19.88 -18.85
CA ASP A 98 10.58 -21.20 -19.24
C ASP A 98 10.69 -22.21 -18.07
N TYR A 99 10.76 -21.71 -16.82
CA TYR A 99 10.91 -22.55 -15.62
C TYR A 99 9.58 -22.96 -15.00
N LEU A 100 8.49 -22.27 -15.31
CA LEU A 100 7.17 -22.57 -14.75
C LEU A 100 6.31 -23.30 -15.79
N PRO A 101 5.43 -24.23 -15.35
CA PRO A 101 4.40 -24.75 -16.23
C PRO A 101 3.48 -23.60 -16.70
N THR A 102 2.80 -23.80 -17.83
CA THR A 102 1.84 -22.83 -18.37
C THR A 102 0.87 -22.42 -17.27
N GLN A 103 0.90 -21.14 -16.88
CA GLN A 103 0.05 -20.65 -15.81
C GLN A 103 -1.39 -20.51 -16.30
N LEU A 104 -2.33 -20.93 -15.46
CA LEU A 104 -3.75 -20.84 -15.77
C LEU A 104 -4.18 -19.38 -15.91
N THR A 105 -4.99 -19.11 -16.94
CA THR A 105 -5.64 -17.80 -17.08
C THR A 105 -6.66 -17.59 -15.95
N VAL A 106 -7.06 -16.35 -15.73
CA VAL A 106 -8.09 -16.02 -14.72
C VAL A 106 -9.38 -16.80 -15.03
N GLU A 107 -9.75 -16.91 -16.30
CA GLU A 107 -10.94 -17.62 -16.78
C GLU A 107 -10.88 -19.12 -16.48
N GLN A 108 -9.72 -19.75 -16.67
CA GLN A 108 -9.54 -21.18 -16.37
C GLN A 108 -9.62 -21.46 -14.86
N ILE A 109 -9.09 -20.54 -14.03
CA ILE A 109 -9.23 -20.61 -12.57
C ILE A 109 -10.71 -20.46 -12.17
N GLU A 110 -11.44 -19.55 -12.82
CA GLU A 110 -12.87 -19.35 -12.59
C GLU A 110 -13.71 -20.56 -12.97
N GLU A 111 -13.45 -21.17 -14.12
CA GLU A 111 -14.16 -22.37 -14.57
C GLU A 111 -13.97 -23.51 -13.58
N ARG A 112 -12.72 -23.78 -13.18
CA ARG A 112 -12.38 -24.81 -12.19
C ARG A 112 -13.03 -24.54 -10.84
N ALA A 113 -12.98 -23.29 -10.37
CA ALA A 113 -13.60 -22.88 -9.11
C ALA A 113 -15.13 -23.04 -9.14
N ASN A 114 -15.79 -22.67 -10.26
CA ASN A 114 -17.23 -22.82 -10.43
C ASN A 114 -17.66 -24.29 -10.45
N GLN A 115 -16.90 -25.17 -11.12
CA GLN A 115 -17.15 -26.62 -11.09
C GLN A 115 -17.14 -27.16 -9.66
N VAL A 116 -16.16 -26.77 -8.85
CA VAL A 116 -16.03 -27.22 -7.45
C VAL A 116 -17.13 -26.64 -6.56
N ILE A 117 -17.48 -25.36 -6.75
CA ILE A 117 -18.60 -24.72 -6.04
C ILE A 117 -19.92 -25.44 -6.35
N GLN A 118 -20.15 -25.82 -7.61
CA GLN A 118 -21.34 -26.58 -8.02
C GLN A 118 -21.36 -27.99 -7.43
N GLN A 119 -20.22 -28.69 -7.44
CA GLN A 119 -20.09 -30.05 -6.87
C GLN A 119 -20.36 -30.06 -5.37
N LEU A 120 -19.86 -29.05 -4.64
CA LEU A 120 -20.03 -28.95 -3.19
C LEU A 120 -21.37 -28.34 -2.77
N GLY A 121 -22.07 -27.65 -3.67
CA GLY A 121 -23.35 -26.98 -3.38
C GLY A 121 -23.23 -25.86 -2.33
N VAL A 122 -22.03 -25.35 -2.09
CA VAL A 122 -21.73 -24.38 -1.02
C VAL A 122 -21.79 -22.94 -1.52
N THR A 123 -22.19 -22.01 -0.65
CA THR A 123 -22.22 -20.58 -0.96
C THR A 123 -21.79 -19.74 0.25
N GLY A 124 -21.37 -18.50 0.01
CA GLY A 124 -20.98 -17.54 1.04
C GLY A 124 -19.53 -17.65 1.50
N SER A 125 -19.06 -16.62 2.21
CA SER A 125 -17.65 -16.48 2.62
C SER A 125 -17.13 -17.63 3.50
N LYS A 126 -18.02 -18.31 4.25
CA LYS A 126 -17.69 -19.49 5.05
C LYS A 126 -17.31 -20.73 4.23
N ALA A 127 -17.68 -20.78 2.95
CA ALA A 127 -17.39 -21.88 2.03
C ALA A 127 -15.98 -21.86 1.43
N MET A 128 -15.25 -20.75 1.61
CA MET A 128 -13.90 -20.55 1.04
C MET A 128 -12.95 -21.72 1.31
N GLY A 129 -12.90 -22.18 2.57
CA GLY A 129 -11.98 -23.24 2.99
C GLY A 129 -12.29 -24.62 2.37
N ALA A 130 -13.55 -24.88 2.02
CA ALA A 130 -13.95 -26.11 1.34
C ALA A 130 -13.58 -26.05 -0.15
N VAL A 131 -13.89 -24.93 -0.81
CA VAL A 131 -13.57 -24.74 -2.23
C VAL A 131 -12.06 -24.75 -2.47
N MET A 132 -11.28 -24.08 -1.62
CA MET A 132 -9.81 -24.08 -1.73
C MET A 132 -9.18 -25.46 -1.50
N ARG A 133 -9.84 -26.37 -0.77
CA ARG A 133 -9.35 -27.74 -0.55
C ARG A 133 -9.54 -28.60 -1.80
N ASP A 134 -10.66 -28.42 -2.48
CA ASP A 134 -11.10 -29.34 -3.54
C ASP A 134 -10.82 -28.81 -4.96
N ILE A 135 -10.42 -27.54 -5.12
CA ILE A 135 -10.11 -26.94 -6.43
C ILE A 135 -8.96 -27.62 -7.16
N GLY A 136 -8.05 -28.29 -6.44
CA GLY A 136 -7.02 -29.15 -7.01
C GLY A 136 -6.01 -28.46 -7.93
N ILE A 137 -5.89 -27.13 -7.89
CA ILE A 137 -4.91 -26.37 -8.67
C ILE A 137 -3.57 -26.40 -7.93
N ASN A 138 -2.52 -26.84 -8.61
CA ASN A 138 -1.18 -26.88 -8.02
C ASN A 138 -0.64 -25.45 -7.80
N PRO A 139 0.08 -25.18 -6.70
CA PRO A 139 0.68 -23.86 -6.45
C PRO A 139 1.68 -23.40 -7.53
N THR A 140 2.17 -24.33 -8.34
CA THR A 140 3.04 -24.10 -9.50
C THR A 140 2.27 -23.56 -10.72
N GLU A 141 0.99 -23.89 -10.87
CA GLU A 141 0.12 -23.51 -12.00
C GLU A 141 -0.56 -22.15 -11.77
N ALA A 142 -0.83 -21.79 -10.51
CA ALA A 142 -1.31 -20.47 -10.15
C ALA A 142 -0.96 -20.11 -8.69
N PRO A 143 -0.69 -18.84 -8.37
CA PRO A 143 -0.45 -18.40 -7.00
C PRO A 143 -1.69 -18.62 -6.12
N LYS A 144 -1.50 -19.17 -4.91
CA LYS A 144 -2.59 -19.40 -3.94
C LYS A 144 -3.41 -18.13 -3.64
N ALA A 145 -2.75 -16.97 -3.60
CA ALA A 145 -3.41 -15.68 -3.38
C ALA A 145 -4.39 -15.33 -4.53
N LYS A 146 -3.98 -15.57 -5.79
CA LYS A 146 -4.80 -15.30 -6.97
C LYS A 146 -6.01 -16.25 -7.03
N ILE A 147 -5.80 -17.52 -6.69
CA ILE A 147 -6.89 -18.49 -6.56
C ILE A 147 -7.88 -18.04 -5.47
N ALA A 148 -7.39 -17.66 -4.29
CA ALA A 148 -8.22 -17.21 -3.18
C ALA A 148 -9.04 -15.95 -3.54
N GLU A 149 -8.44 -15.01 -4.27
CA GLU A 149 -9.12 -13.81 -4.75
C GLU A 149 -10.27 -14.15 -5.71
N VAL A 150 -10.00 -14.99 -6.72
CA VAL A 150 -11.02 -15.43 -7.69
C VAL A 150 -12.15 -16.19 -7.01
N VAL A 151 -11.83 -17.14 -6.12
CA VAL A 151 -12.84 -17.88 -5.35
C VAL A 151 -13.64 -16.94 -4.45
N LYS A 152 -13.01 -15.92 -3.83
CA LYS A 152 -13.69 -14.94 -2.98
C LYS A 152 -14.68 -14.11 -3.79
N ARG A 153 -14.28 -13.71 -5.00
CA ARG A 153 -15.15 -13.00 -5.94
C ARG A 153 -16.36 -13.85 -6.31
N LEU A 154 -16.15 -15.12 -6.70
CA LEU A 154 -17.22 -16.04 -7.10
C LEU A 154 -18.20 -16.38 -5.95
N LEU A 155 -17.70 -16.58 -4.73
CA LEU A 155 -18.55 -16.86 -3.57
C LEU A 155 -19.34 -15.64 -3.09
N THR A 156 -18.80 -14.43 -3.27
CA THR A 156 -19.48 -13.17 -2.96
C THR A 156 -20.53 -12.81 -4.02
N SER A 157 -20.22 -13.02 -5.32
CA SER A 157 -21.16 -12.76 -6.41
C SER A 157 -22.31 -13.77 -6.46
N SER A 158 -22.06 -15.04 -6.13
CA SER A 158 -23.10 -16.08 -6.00
C SER A 158 -24.08 -15.82 -4.84
N ALA A 159 -23.64 -15.13 -3.78
CA ALA A 159 -24.51 -14.68 -2.68
C ALA A 159 -25.45 -13.53 -3.10
N ALA A 160 -24.98 -12.61 -3.96
CA ALA A 160 -25.80 -11.51 -4.49
C ALA A 160 -26.95 -12.02 -5.39
N ALA A 161 -26.73 -13.10 -6.14
CA ALA A 161 -27.73 -13.69 -7.06
C ALA A 161 -28.92 -14.40 -6.37
N ARG A 162 -28.96 -14.50 -5.03
CA ARG A 162 -30.08 -15.08 -4.27
C ARG A 162 -30.88 -14.08 -3.44
N ILE A 163 -30.30 -12.93 -3.10
CA ILE A 163 -31.05 -11.83 -2.46
C ILE A 163 -32.15 -11.31 -3.41
N GLY A 164 -31.91 -11.34 -4.73
CA GLY A 164 -32.92 -11.01 -5.74
C GLY A 164 -34.09 -12.00 -5.89
N ARG A 165 -34.00 -13.24 -5.37
CA ARG A 165 -35.06 -14.27 -5.53
C ARG A 165 -35.99 -14.44 -4.33
N HIS A 166 -35.67 -13.87 -3.17
CA HIS A 166 -36.62 -13.80 -2.05
C HIS A 166 -37.57 -12.59 -2.15
N ALA A 167 -37.15 -11.54 -2.88
CA ALA A 167 -37.94 -10.34 -3.14
C ALA A 167 -39.12 -10.54 -4.13
N GLN A 168 -39.19 -11.66 -4.85
CA GLN A 168 -40.25 -11.93 -5.83
C GLN A 168 -41.44 -12.73 -5.27
N ARG A 169 -41.45 -13.08 -3.98
CA ARG A 169 -42.55 -13.83 -3.35
C ARG A 169 -43.35 -13.08 -2.29
N THR A 170 -42.97 -11.85 -1.97
CA THR A 170 -43.74 -10.92 -1.15
C THR A 170 -43.91 -9.62 -1.92
N GLY A 171 -45.00 -9.51 -2.66
CA GLY A 171 -45.34 -8.30 -3.40
C GLY A 171 -45.62 -7.14 -2.44
N SER A 172 -44.76 -6.14 -2.47
CA SER A 172 -45.10 -4.73 -2.27
C SER A 172 -43.98 -3.88 -2.88
N LEU A 173 -44.39 -2.96 -3.76
CA LEU A 173 -43.59 -2.14 -4.66
C LEU A 173 -42.59 -1.21 -3.94
N GLY A 174 -41.43 -1.01 -4.56
CA GLY A 174 -40.47 0.04 -4.22
C GLY A 174 -39.08 -0.27 -4.77
N GLY A 175 -38.83 0.05 -6.05
CA GLY A 175 -37.55 -0.20 -6.72
C GLY A 175 -36.47 0.83 -6.37
N LEU A 176 -35.22 0.37 -6.32
CA LEU A 176 -34.08 0.90 -7.11
C LEU A 176 -32.80 0.11 -6.81
N SER A 177 -32.07 -0.14 -7.89
CA SER A 177 -30.84 -0.91 -8.07
C SER A 177 -29.63 -0.16 -7.49
N ALA A 178 -28.76 -0.83 -6.71
CA ALA A 178 -27.42 -1.36 -7.08
C ALA A 178 -26.38 -0.24 -7.37
N ASP A 179 -25.19 -0.18 -6.77
CA ASP A 179 -24.28 -1.24 -6.36
C ASP A 179 -23.40 -0.82 -5.17
N GLY A 180 -23.12 -1.79 -4.30
CA GLY A 180 -22.06 -1.69 -3.31
C GLY A 180 -20.80 -2.44 -3.74
N GLN A 181 -19.69 -2.17 -3.06
CA GLN A 181 -18.73 -3.21 -2.70
C GLN A 181 -17.80 -2.74 -1.56
N SER A 182 -18.05 -3.31 -0.39
CA SER A 182 -17.18 -3.31 0.78
C SER A 182 -16.15 -4.44 0.67
N VAL A 183 -14.87 -4.11 0.93
CA VAL A 183 -13.76 -5.06 1.00
C VAL A 183 -13.47 -5.37 2.47
N ALA A 184 -13.64 -6.62 2.88
CA ALA A 184 -13.20 -7.12 4.18
C ALA A 184 -11.82 -7.80 4.06
N CYS A 185 -10.88 -7.42 4.92
CA CYS A 185 -9.61 -8.11 5.15
C CYS A 185 -9.48 -8.51 6.62
N PHE A 186 -9.28 -9.82 6.81
CA PHE A 186 -8.99 -10.51 8.06
C PHE A 186 -7.46 -10.57 8.26
N GLY A 187 -6.99 -10.43 9.50
CA GLY A 187 -5.60 -10.68 9.91
C GLY A 187 -5.52 -11.53 11.17
N PHE A 188 -4.75 -12.62 11.10
CA PHE A 188 -4.64 -13.73 12.05
C PHE A 188 -3.64 -13.48 13.20
N LYS A 189 -3.77 -14.30 14.26
CA LYS A 189 -3.09 -14.26 15.57
C LYS A 189 -1.70 -14.94 15.62
N ASN A 190 -1.03 -14.68 16.77
CA ASN A 190 0.04 -15.41 17.48
C ASN A 190 1.49 -14.95 17.15
N ALA A 191 2.45 -14.84 18.07
CA ALA A 191 2.62 -15.49 19.37
C ALA A 191 3.54 -14.71 20.33
N THR A 192 3.37 -15.07 21.60
CA THR A 192 4.11 -14.80 22.84
C THR A 192 5.62 -15.08 22.82
N ASN A 193 6.43 -14.26 23.54
CA ASN A 193 7.33 -14.67 24.65
C ASN A 193 8.08 -13.40 25.13
N SER A 194 7.74 -12.77 26.25
CA SER A 194 8.18 -13.07 27.61
C SER A 194 9.71 -13.11 27.83
N GLN A 195 10.12 -12.25 28.76
CA GLN A 195 11.24 -12.35 29.70
C GLN A 195 12.54 -11.56 29.50
N ARG A 196 12.71 -10.68 30.50
CA ARG A 196 13.92 -10.38 31.28
C ARG A 196 14.78 -9.18 30.86
N ALA A 197 14.43 -8.09 31.55
CA ALA A 197 15.34 -7.11 32.12
C ALA A 197 16.68 -7.68 32.59
N ALA A 198 17.76 -6.94 32.32
CA ALA A 198 18.76 -6.57 33.31
C ALA A 198 19.66 -5.49 32.70
N GLY A 199 19.89 -4.43 33.47
CA GLY A 199 20.56 -3.23 33.01
C GLY A 199 22.01 -3.46 32.56
N TYR A 200 22.39 -2.72 31.54
CA TYR A 200 23.77 -2.37 31.30
C TYR A 200 23.85 -0.88 30.97
N ARG A 201 24.42 -0.11 31.90
CA ARG A 201 24.89 1.26 31.65
C ARG A 201 26.13 1.16 30.78
N PHE A 202 26.06 1.60 29.53
CA PHE A 202 27.25 1.83 28.72
C PHE A 202 27.58 3.32 28.75
N LYS A 203 28.69 3.67 29.42
CA LYS A 203 29.34 4.96 29.25
C LYS A 203 30.05 4.92 27.90
N SER A 204 29.55 5.70 26.93
CA SER A 204 30.25 5.91 25.67
C SER A 204 30.79 7.33 25.64
N THR A 205 32.07 7.47 26.00
CA THR A 205 32.91 8.58 25.53
C THR A 205 33.55 8.10 24.23
N VAL A 206 32.93 8.41 23.10
CA VAL A 206 33.54 8.28 21.78
C VAL A 206 33.44 9.64 21.11
N THR A 207 34.58 10.31 21.00
CA THR A 207 34.77 11.46 20.12
C THR A 207 34.62 10.96 18.67
N PRO A 208 33.76 11.56 17.83
CA PRO A 208 33.56 11.07 16.48
C PRO A 208 34.82 11.34 15.66
N ALA A 209 35.48 10.28 15.19
CA ALA A 209 36.44 10.38 14.11
C ALA A 209 35.66 10.75 12.84
N ALA A 210 35.95 11.92 12.28
CA ALA A 210 35.42 12.37 11.01
C ALA A 210 35.81 11.36 9.91
N LYS A 211 34.86 10.51 9.52
CA LYS A 211 34.94 9.77 8.26
C LYS A 211 34.11 10.52 7.24
N ASP A 212 34.80 10.96 6.19
CA ASP A 212 34.23 11.50 4.98
C ASP A 212 33.22 10.50 4.39
N THR A 213 31.94 10.79 4.55
CA THR A 213 30.82 10.04 3.95
C THR A 213 30.33 10.75 2.70
N SER A 214 31.24 11.18 1.82
CA SER A 214 30.85 11.58 0.48
C SER A 214 30.56 10.34 -0.36
N ILE A 215 29.30 9.91 -0.36
CA ILE A 215 28.77 9.04 -1.41
C ILE A 215 28.83 9.85 -2.71
N PRO A 216 29.52 9.39 -3.77
CA PRO A 216 29.56 10.14 -5.02
C PRO A 216 28.18 10.06 -5.68
N LEU A 217 27.40 11.14 -5.52
CA LEU A 217 26.18 11.40 -6.28
C LEU A 217 26.56 11.63 -7.75
N ASN A 218 26.80 10.55 -8.47
CA ASN A 218 26.96 10.59 -9.92
C ASN A 218 25.58 10.49 -10.59
N SER A 219 24.73 11.45 -10.29
CA SER A 219 23.71 11.92 -11.22
C SER A 219 23.95 13.40 -11.37
N LYS A 220 24.08 13.91 -12.59
CA LYS A 220 23.84 15.33 -12.83
C LYS A 220 22.38 15.57 -12.47
N THR A 221 22.10 15.78 -11.18
CA THR A 221 20.80 16.20 -10.70
C THR A 221 20.62 17.59 -11.27
N GLN A 222 19.87 17.69 -12.36
CA GLN A 222 19.30 18.95 -12.78
C GLN A 222 18.27 19.31 -11.72
N TYR A 223 18.74 19.95 -10.65
CA TYR A 223 17.86 20.78 -9.85
C TYR A 223 17.38 21.90 -10.77
N THR A 224 16.09 22.21 -10.73
CA THR A 224 15.60 23.48 -11.25
C THR A 224 16.37 24.59 -10.54
N THR A 225 17.35 25.18 -11.22
CA THR A 225 18.18 26.28 -10.72
C THR A 225 17.45 27.62 -10.73
N GLU A 226 16.22 27.65 -11.24
CA GLU A 226 15.42 28.86 -11.25
C GLU A 226 14.73 28.98 -9.88
N ALA A 227 15.33 29.75 -8.98
CA ALA A 227 14.54 30.44 -7.98
C ALA A 227 13.48 31.30 -8.71
N SER A 228 12.35 31.58 -8.06
CA SER A 228 11.37 32.57 -8.54
C SER A 228 12.09 33.75 -9.19
N ALA A 229 11.64 34.21 -10.36
CA ALA A 229 12.29 35.26 -11.15
C ALA A 229 12.68 36.51 -10.32
N ASP A 230 11.99 36.73 -9.19
CA ASP A 230 12.23 37.81 -8.23
C ASP A 230 12.46 37.35 -6.77
N GLY A 231 12.22 36.08 -6.43
CA GLY A 231 12.33 35.55 -5.06
C GLY A 231 11.35 36.15 -4.04
N LYS A 232 10.28 36.81 -4.49
CA LYS A 232 9.37 37.57 -3.62
C LYS A 232 8.14 36.76 -3.24
N THR A 233 7.95 36.55 -1.93
CA THR A 233 6.68 36.08 -1.37
C THR A 233 5.68 37.25 -1.35
N LEU A 234 4.57 37.10 -2.08
CA LEU A 234 3.47 38.05 -2.06
C LEU A 234 2.54 37.71 -0.88
N VAL A 235 2.18 38.72 -0.09
CA VAL A 235 1.26 38.58 1.05
C VAL A 235 0.08 39.51 0.84
N THR A 236 -1.12 38.94 0.76
CA THR A 236 -2.38 39.68 0.67
C THR A 236 -3.18 39.44 1.94
N ALA A 237 -3.51 40.51 2.67
CA ALA A 237 -4.37 40.47 3.84
C ALA A 237 -5.78 40.98 3.48
N PHE A 238 -6.80 40.20 3.80
CA PHE A 238 -8.20 40.54 3.57
C PHE A 238 -8.81 41.24 4.80
N PRO A 239 -9.88 42.05 4.62
CA PRO A 239 -10.53 42.75 5.75
C PRO A 239 -11.08 41.84 6.84
N ASN A 240 -11.36 40.56 6.53
CA ASN A 240 -11.82 39.55 7.48
C ASN A 240 -10.66 38.86 8.23
N GLY A 241 -9.41 39.30 8.06
CA GLY A 241 -8.23 38.74 8.73
C GLY A 241 -7.60 37.54 8.01
N LEU A 242 -8.18 37.04 6.92
CA LEU A 242 -7.56 35.99 6.11
C LEU A 242 -6.28 36.53 5.45
N ARG A 243 -5.20 35.74 5.50
CA ARG A 243 -3.94 36.03 4.82
C ARG A 243 -3.69 34.99 3.76
N ILE A 244 -3.40 35.45 2.54
CA ILE A 244 -2.97 34.59 1.44
C ILE A 244 -1.52 34.94 1.13
N THR A 245 -0.65 33.94 1.21
CA THR A 245 0.75 34.05 0.79
C THR A 245 0.97 33.23 -0.47
N SER A 246 1.68 33.79 -1.45
CA SER A 246 2.01 33.07 -2.68
C SER A 246 3.43 33.38 -3.13
N GLU A 247 4.05 32.40 -3.76
CA GLU A 247 5.37 32.53 -4.36
C GLU A 247 5.35 31.79 -5.69
N ALA A 248 5.74 32.48 -6.76
CA ALA A 248 5.79 31.90 -8.09
C ALA A 248 7.13 31.19 -8.27
N ASN A 249 7.17 29.89 -7.97
CA ASN A 249 8.34 29.05 -8.21
C ASN A 249 8.18 28.23 -9.50
N PRO A 250 9.18 28.25 -10.39
CA PRO A 250 9.15 27.42 -11.59
C PRO A 250 9.30 25.95 -11.20
N GLY A 251 8.31 25.13 -11.59
CA GLY A 251 8.26 23.72 -11.25
C GLY A 251 7.05 23.03 -11.88
N HIS A 252 7.08 21.70 -11.93
CA HIS A 252 6.00 20.89 -12.49
C HIS A 252 4.85 20.65 -11.50
N PHE A 253 5.03 21.02 -10.24
CA PHE A 253 4.05 20.88 -9.17
C PHE A 253 3.88 22.20 -8.42
N ALA A 254 2.67 22.42 -7.92
CA ALA A 254 2.33 23.50 -7.02
C ALA A 254 2.01 22.92 -5.63
N ALA A 255 2.60 23.54 -4.60
CA ALA A 255 2.23 23.27 -3.21
C ALA A 255 1.22 24.32 -2.75
N VAL A 256 0.12 23.87 -2.16
CA VAL A 256 -0.94 24.72 -1.62
C VAL A 256 -1.29 24.22 -0.23
N GLY A 257 -1.51 25.13 0.72
CA GLY A 257 -1.93 24.73 2.06
C GLY A 257 -2.75 25.79 2.78
N VAL A 258 -3.53 25.33 3.74
CA VAL A 258 -4.26 26.14 4.72
C VAL A 258 -3.67 25.84 6.09
N TYR A 259 -3.23 26.89 6.78
CA TYR A 259 -2.60 26.82 8.08
C TYR A 259 -3.48 27.56 9.09
N VAL A 260 -3.97 26.83 10.07
CA VAL A 260 -4.84 27.37 11.12
C VAL A 260 -4.02 27.48 12.39
N ASP A 261 -4.01 28.67 13.00
CA ASP A 261 -3.43 28.92 14.32
C ASP A 261 -4.35 28.31 15.40
N ALA A 262 -4.24 27.00 15.54
CA ALA A 262 -5.06 26.13 16.38
C ALA A 262 -4.29 24.82 16.64
N GLY A 263 -4.67 24.06 17.66
CA GLY A 263 -3.95 22.84 18.05
C GLY A 263 -4.19 22.48 19.50
N SER A 264 -3.50 21.46 20.01
CA SER A 264 -3.74 20.97 21.37
C SER A 264 -3.41 21.98 22.48
N ARG A 265 -2.61 23.02 22.19
CA ARG A 265 -2.38 24.16 23.10
C ARG A 265 -3.66 24.95 23.41
N TYR A 266 -4.61 24.96 22.48
CA TYR A 266 -5.85 25.71 22.57
C TYR A 266 -7.03 24.86 23.09
N GLU A 267 -6.78 23.60 23.44
CA GLU A 267 -7.77 22.72 24.04
C GLU A 267 -7.93 22.97 25.54
N ASP A 268 -9.10 22.60 26.05
CA ASP A 268 -9.40 22.56 27.48
C ASP A 268 -9.90 21.17 27.89
N GLY A 269 -10.28 20.99 29.16
CA GLY A 269 -10.75 19.69 29.65
C GLY A 269 -11.99 19.15 28.92
N SER A 270 -12.78 20.00 28.26
CA SER A 270 -13.97 19.60 27.50
C SER A 270 -13.68 19.32 26.02
N THR A 271 -12.59 19.86 25.49
CA THR A 271 -12.19 19.79 24.07
C THR A 271 -10.88 19.02 23.85
N SER A 272 -10.35 18.38 24.90
CA SER A 272 -9.16 17.55 24.82
C SER A 272 -9.26 16.50 23.70
N GLY A 273 -8.25 16.47 22.83
CA GLY A 273 -8.16 15.56 21.68
C GLY A 273 -8.89 16.03 20.41
N TYR A 274 -9.49 17.22 20.42
CA TYR A 274 -10.17 17.76 19.24
C TYR A 274 -9.22 18.03 18.08
N ALA A 275 -8.00 18.51 18.32
CA ALA A 275 -7.00 18.74 17.28
C ALA A 275 -6.66 17.44 16.54
N HIS A 276 -6.48 16.34 17.27
CA HIS A 276 -6.27 15.01 16.69
C HIS A 276 -7.51 14.53 15.92
N LEU A 277 -8.72 14.77 16.45
CA LEU A 277 -9.97 14.42 15.77
C LEU A 277 -10.16 15.19 14.46
N MET A 278 -9.90 16.51 14.46
CA MET A 278 -9.97 17.36 13.26
C MET A 278 -9.00 16.88 12.17
N ASP A 279 -7.81 16.43 12.59
CA ASP A 279 -6.79 15.91 11.69
C ASP A 279 -7.20 14.57 11.06
N ARG A 280 -7.65 13.62 11.89
CA ARG A 280 -8.07 12.29 11.45
C ARG A 280 -9.34 12.30 10.60
N LEU A 281 -10.23 13.27 10.83
CA LEU A 281 -11.46 13.43 10.06
C LEU A 281 -11.33 14.43 8.90
N ALA A 282 -10.12 14.91 8.60
CA ALA A 282 -9.87 15.73 7.43
C ALA A 282 -10.29 15.00 6.13
N PHE A 283 -10.85 15.74 5.18
CA PHE A 283 -11.31 15.23 3.87
C PHE A 283 -12.39 14.13 3.93
N ARG A 284 -13.08 13.99 5.07
CA ARG A 284 -14.32 13.22 5.19
C ARG A 284 -15.50 14.05 4.66
N ASN A 285 -16.70 13.82 5.18
CA ASN A 285 -17.89 14.53 4.75
C ASN A 285 -17.78 16.04 5.07
N SER A 286 -18.28 16.86 4.15
CA SER A 286 -18.34 18.32 4.28
C SER A 286 -19.66 18.85 3.72
N GLU A 287 -19.87 20.17 3.75
CA GLU A 287 -21.06 20.75 3.16
C GLU A 287 -21.20 20.46 1.66
N ARG A 288 -20.10 20.43 0.91
CA ARG A 288 -20.12 20.33 -0.55
C ARG A 288 -19.64 18.99 -1.10
N PHE A 289 -19.00 18.17 -0.28
CA PHE A 289 -18.46 16.88 -0.71
C PHE A 289 -18.86 15.79 0.28
N THR A 290 -19.33 14.68 -0.25
CA THR A 290 -19.33 13.42 0.51
C THR A 290 -17.91 12.87 0.63
N SER A 291 -17.65 12.00 1.61
CA SER A 291 -16.35 11.35 1.73
C SER A 291 -15.90 10.67 0.44
N ALA A 292 -16.82 9.99 -0.28
CA ALA A 292 -16.50 9.32 -1.54
C ALA A 292 -16.12 10.31 -2.66
N GLU A 293 -16.82 11.44 -2.77
CA GLU A 293 -16.52 12.48 -3.75
C GLU A 293 -15.20 13.19 -3.44
N ALA A 294 -14.92 13.47 -2.15
CA ALA A 294 -13.66 14.04 -1.72
C ALA A 294 -12.50 13.11 -2.07
N MET A 295 -12.61 11.80 -1.76
CA MET A 295 -11.59 10.80 -2.11
C MET A 295 -11.40 10.67 -3.63
N ALA A 296 -12.47 10.58 -4.41
CA ALA A 296 -12.37 10.51 -5.87
C ALA A 296 -11.74 11.76 -6.48
N ALA A 297 -12.05 12.94 -5.93
CA ALA A 297 -11.42 14.19 -6.34
C ALA A 297 -9.92 14.17 -6.01
N ILE A 298 -9.54 13.73 -4.82
CA ILE A 298 -8.14 13.60 -4.38
C ILE A 298 -7.36 12.65 -5.29
N GLU A 299 -7.89 11.47 -5.59
CA GLU A 299 -7.27 10.51 -6.51
C GLU A 299 -7.06 11.11 -7.90
N LYS A 300 -8.05 11.86 -8.41
CA LYS A 300 -7.98 12.52 -9.70
C LYS A 300 -6.90 13.61 -9.77
N LEU A 301 -6.57 14.26 -8.65
CA LEU A 301 -5.49 15.26 -8.60
C LEU A 301 -4.12 14.64 -8.92
N GLY A 302 -3.96 13.32 -8.75
CA GLY A 302 -2.70 12.60 -8.99
C GLY A 302 -1.54 13.05 -8.09
N GLY A 303 -1.83 13.87 -7.08
CA GLY A 303 -0.88 14.46 -6.14
C GLY A 303 -1.06 13.93 -4.72
N SER A 304 -0.32 14.49 -3.77
CA SER A 304 -0.47 14.15 -2.34
C SER A 304 -1.28 15.22 -1.63
N ILE A 305 -2.31 14.83 -0.89
CA ILE A 305 -3.02 15.70 0.05
C ILE A 305 -2.92 15.10 1.45
N MET A 306 -2.69 15.95 2.45
CA MET A 306 -2.55 15.50 3.83
C MET A 306 -3.04 16.57 4.80
N SER A 307 -3.43 16.11 5.99
CA SER A 307 -3.64 16.95 7.16
C SER A 307 -2.60 16.55 8.22
N SER A 308 -2.21 17.51 9.05
CA SER A 308 -1.44 17.24 10.26
C SER A 308 -1.83 18.24 11.35
N SER A 309 -1.92 17.75 12.58
CA SER A 309 -2.12 18.57 13.77
C SER A 309 -0.84 18.65 14.62
N SER A 310 -0.62 19.82 15.19
CA SER A 310 0.44 20.11 16.17
C SER A 310 -0.15 20.79 17.40
N ARG A 311 0.69 21.16 18.36
CA ARG A 311 0.28 21.93 19.54
C ARG A 311 -0.28 23.31 19.17
N GLU A 312 0.28 23.95 18.14
CA GLU A 312 -0.03 25.34 17.81
C GLU A 312 -0.55 25.56 16.39
N CYS A 313 -0.51 24.53 15.53
CA CYS A 313 -1.00 24.66 14.17
C CYS A 313 -1.67 23.38 13.67
N ILE A 314 -2.79 23.52 12.97
CA ILE A 314 -3.37 22.46 12.13
C ILE A 314 -3.13 22.85 10.67
N MET A 315 -2.52 21.94 9.91
CA MET A 315 -2.08 22.17 8.54
C MET A 315 -2.82 21.24 7.60
N TYR A 316 -3.43 21.80 6.57
CA TYR A 316 -4.04 21.06 5.46
C TYR A 316 -3.26 21.40 4.20
N GLN A 317 -2.59 20.42 3.60
CA GLN A 317 -1.60 20.66 2.54
C GLN A 317 -1.83 19.74 1.35
N ALA A 318 -1.56 20.25 0.16
CA ALA A 318 -1.63 19.52 -1.09
C ALA A 318 -0.42 19.85 -1.97
N ALA A 319 0.15 18.84 -2.61
CA ALA A 319 1.08 18.98 -3.72
C ALA A 319 0.39 18.42 -4.97
N VAL A 320 0.09 19.29 -5.94
CA VAL A 320 -0.73 18.98 -7.12
C VAL A 320 -0.11 19.58 -8.38
N PHE A 321 -0.61 19.18 -9.56
CA PHE A 321 -0.22 19.86 -10.80
C PHE A 321 -0.79 21.29 -10.86
N PRO A 322 -0.11 22.24 -11.53
CA PRO A 322 -0.54 23.63 -11.60
C PRO A 322 -1.99 23.83 -12.09
N GLN A 323 -2.45 23.03 -13.06
CA GLN A 323 -3.83 23.10 -13.56
C GLN A 323 -4.89 22.68 -12.52
N ASP A 324 -4.48 21.91 -11.51
CA ASP A 324 -5.37 21.32 -10.51
C ASP A 324 -5.42 22.10 -9.19
N VAL A 325 -4.62 23.17 -9.07
CA VAL A 325 -4.62 24.11 -7.93
C VAL A 325 -6.03 24.59 -7.56
N PRO A 326 -6.92 25.00 -8.49
CA PRO A 326 -8.27 25.44 -8.12
C PRO A 326 -9.10 24.36 -7.41
N THR A 327 -8.96 23.11 -7.83
CA THR A 327 -9.66 21.96 -7.21
C THR A 327 -9.08 21.66 -5.83
N ALA A 328 -7.76 21.68 -5.68
CA ALA A 328 -7.10 21.49 -4.38
C ALA A 328 -7.51 22.57 -3.37
N VAL A 329 -7.49 23.85 -3.77
CA VAL A 329 -7.96 24.96 -2.93
C VAL A 329 -9.41 24.76 -2.50
N LYS A 330 -10.29 24.30 -3.41
CA LYS A 330 -11.70 24.05 -3.10
C LYS A 330 -11.87 22.96 -2.04
N LEU A 331 -11.13 21.85 -2.14
CA LEU A 331 -11.17 20.76 -1.16
C LEU A 331 -10.62 21.23 0.20
N LEU A 332 -9.47 21.90 0.21
CA LEU A 332 -8.85 22.46 1.42
C LEU A 332 -9.77 23.46 2.11
N ALA A 333 -10.44 24.33 1.36
CA ALA A 333 -11.38 25.30 1.93
C ALA A 333 -12.64 24.63 2.52
N ASP A 334 -13.14 23.56 1.89
CA ASP A 334 -14.36 22.92 2.36
C ASP A 334 -14.11 22.05 3.60
N THR A 335 -12.99 21.31 3.63
CA THR A 335 -12.62 20.51 4.82
C THR A 335 -12.31 21.38 6.04
N THR A 336 -11.83 22.61 5.85
CA THR A 336 -11.45 23.51 6.95
C THR A 336 -12.62 24.34 7.45
N LEU A 337 -13.42 24.91 6.55
CA LEU A 337 -14.47 25.86 6.91
C LEU A 337 -15.84 25.22 7.13
N ARG A 338 -16.08 24.03 6.54
CA ARG A 338 -17.41 23.39 6.51
C ARG A 338 -17.34 21.86 6.66
N PRO A 339 -16.56 21.31 7.61
CA PRO A 339 -16.59 19.87 7.85
C PRO A 339 -17.94 19.42 8.42
N LYS A 340 -18.39 18.22 8.05
CA LYS A 340 -19.56 17.55 8.61
C LYS A 340 -19.14 16.26 9.29
N PHE A 341 -19.03 16.29 10.61
CA PHE A 341 -18.71 15.11 11.39
C PHE A 341 -19.97 14.29 11.64
N LEU A 342 -20.10 13.18 10.91
CA LEU A 342 -21.21 12.25 11.13
C LEU A 342 -20.92 11.40 12.38
N PRO A 343 -21.94 11.02 13.18
CA PRO A 343 -21.75 10.19 14.36
C PRO A 343 -21.03 8.87 14.07
N GLU A 344 -21.29 8.27 12.92
CA GLU A 344 -20.58 7.08 12.44
C GLU A 344 -19.09 7.33 12.20
N ASP A 345 -18.71 8.45 11.58
CA ASP A 345 -17.31 8.79 11.29
C ASP A 345 -16.52 8.98 12.60
N VAL A 346 -17.15 9.64 13.58
CA VAL A 346 -16.56 9.84 14.91
C VAL A 346 -16.47 8.52 15.67
N GLY A 347 -17.51 7.67 15.59
CA GLY A 347 -17.52 6.35 16.23
C GLY A 347 -16.44 5.42 15.68
N GLU A 348 -16.21 5.44 14.37
CA GLU A 348 -15.11 4.70 13.72
C GLU A 348 -13.75 5.16 14.25
N LEU A 349 -13.51 6.47 14.31
CA LEU A 349 -12.27 7.02 14.84
C LEU A 349 -12.07 6.68 16.33
N GLN A 350 -13.11 6.82 17.15
CA GLN A 350 -13.02 6.46 18.58
C GLN A 350 -12.62 5.00 18.78
N ALA A 351 -13.03 4.10 17.87
CA ALA A 351 -12.63 2.70 17.93
C ALA A 351 -11.14 2.47 17.58
N THR A 352 -10.49 3.36 16.81
CA THR A 352 -9.06 3.24 16.46
C THR A 352 -8.12 3.87 17.50
N VAL A 353 -8.58 4.91 18.22
CA VAL A 353 -7.76 5.68 19.18
C VAL A 353 -6.99 4.81 20.18
N PRO A 354 -7.58 3.77 20.83
CA PRO A 354 -6.83 2.95 21.78
C PRO A 354 -5.62 2.25 21.16
N TRP A 355 -5.75 1.81 19.90
CA TRP A 355 -4.65 1.19 19.16
C TRP A 355 -3.60 2.23 18.77
N GLU A 356 -4.02 3.43 18.33
CA GLU A 356 -3.10 4.52 17.99
C GLU A 356 -2.29 4.98 19.20
N LEU A 357 -2.92 5.13 20.37
CA LEU A 357 -2.23 5.45 21.61
C LEU A 357 -1.20 4.38 21.97
N GLN A 358 -1.56 3.09 21.86
CA GLN A 358 -0.63 1.99 22.12
C GLN A 358 0.54 1.98 21.13
N ASP A 359 0.29 2.28 19.86
CA ASP A 359 1.33 2.36 18.83
C ASP A 359 2.30 3.54 19.11
N VAL A 360 1.77 4.71 19.48
CA VAL A 360 2.58 5.87 19.89
C VAL A 360 3.40 5.55 21.13
N GLU A 361 2.81 4.95 22.16
CA GLU A 361 3.50 4.54 23.39
C GLU A 361 4.63 3.54 23.13
N SER A 362 4.49 2.70 22.10
CA SER A 362 5.51 1.72 21.71
C SER A 362 6.75 2.36 21.06
N LYS A 363 6.61 3.58 20.53
CA LYS A 363 7.64 4.34 19.81
C LYS A 363 8.25 5.40 20.71
N ALA A 364 9.37 5.06 21.34
CA ALA A 364 10.01 5.94 22.33
C ALA A 364 10.37 7.34 21.78
N ASP A 365 10.72 7.43 20.50
CA ASP A 365 11.00 8.67 19.79
C ASP A 365 9.78 9.60 19.66
N MET A 366 8.57 9.04 19.61
CA MET A 366 7.31 9.79 19.61
C MET A 366 6.79 10.03 21.03
N PHE A 367 6.89 9.03 21.91
CA PHE A 367 6.29 9.09 23.25
C PHE A 367 7.08 9.92 24.26
N LEU A 368 8.42 9.86 24.25
CA LEU A 368 9.24 10.59 25.22
C LEU A 368 9.08 12.12 25.11
N PRO A 369 9.03 12.72 23.90
CA PRO A 369 8.72 14.16 23.77
C PRO A 369 7.37 14.55 24.38
N GLU A 370 6.35 13.71 24.26
CA GLU A 370 5.02 13.98 24.83
C GLU A 370 5.06 13.97 26.36
N LYS A 371 5.70 12.95 26.97
CA LYS A 371 5.89 12.89 28.43
C LYS A 371 6.80 13.98 28.97
N LEU A 372 7.81 14.39 28.21
CA LEU A 372 8.64 15.53 28.58
C LEU A 372 7.82 16.82 28.62
N HIS A 373 6.97 17.06 27.61
CA HIS A 373 6.10 18.25 27.61
C HIS A 373 5.09 18.22 28.76
N GLU A 374 4.43 17.09 29.02
CA GLU A 374 3.49 16.92 30.13
C GLU A 374 4.13 17.17 31.51
N ALA A 375 5.41 16.85 31.66
CA ALA A 375 6.14 17.08 32.92
C ALA A 375 6.68 18.52 33.06
N ALA A 376 6.88 19.24 31.95
CA ALA A 376 7.54 20.54 31.93
C ALA A 376 6.58 21.72 31.95
N PHE A 377 5.39 21.57 31.36
CA PHE A 377 4.35 22.59 31.21
C PHE A 377 3.04 22.10 31.81
#